data_AF-A0A1I6U4K7-F1
#
_entry.id   AF-A0A1I6U4K7-F1
#
_cell.length_a   1.000
_cell.length_b   1.000
_cell.length_c   1.000
_cell.angle_alpha   90.00
_cell.angle_beta   90.00
_cell.angle_gamma   90.00
#
_symmetry.space_group_name_H-M   'P 1'
#
loop_
_entity.id
_entity.type
_entity.pdbx_description
1 polymer ?
#
loop_
_entity_poly.entity_id
_entity_poly.type
_entity_poly.pdbx_seq_one_letter_code
_entity_poly.pdbx_strand_id
1 'polypeptide(L)'
;MTFVLIFFGILIGLNLIPGLIKKEYPKTEKIITRIVFYATIIFLILILLSFFGIRFKGLYTNTIIGLTFLISSLFYFATKKNTRNKIKSIVILFPLILAGLYLQFFNQNLGTYKVNDELNINISQEGFLACGEIIRLTKSRLLIFEKELIYDSNQCLRGIDRIEMIEFNDKRAEFLIYHNREMDSENPYPYEIENKNVW
;
A
#
# COMPACT_ATOMS: atom_id res chain seq x y z
N MET A 1 13.22 7.51 8.34
CA MET A 1 13.04 8.72 9.19
C MET A 1 13.26 10.01 8.42
N THR A 2 14.37 10.17 7.69
CA THR A 2 14.68 11.37 6.88
C THR A 2 13.57 11.75 5.89
N PHE A 3 13.04 10.78 5.15
CA PHE A 3 11.93 11.01 4.20
C PHE A 3 10.66 11.55 4.88
N VAL A 4 10.33 11.04 6.08
CA VAL A 4 9.16 11.48 6.85
C VAL A 4 9.34 12.93 7.33
N LEU A 5 10.53 13.28 7.80
CA LEU A 5 10.87 14.64 8.22
C LEU A 5 10.83 15.63 7.05
N ILE A 6 11.38 15.25 5.89
CA ILE A 6 11.32 16.07 4.67
C ILE A 6 9.85 16.30 4.27
N PHE A 7 9.03 15.24 4.30
CA PHE A 7 7.61 15.35 3.97
C PHE A 7 6.85 16.28 4.93
N PHE A 8 7.15 16.25 6.23
CA PHE A 8 6.59 17.21 7.18
C PHE A 8 7.02 18.65 6.90
N GLY A 9 8.30 18.87 6.57
CA GLY A 9 8.80 20.18 6.15
C GLY A 9 8.04 20.72 4.94
N ILE A 10 7.79 19.86 3.94
CA ILE A 10 6.99 20.19 2.75
C ILE A 10 5.56 20.56 3.15
N LEU A 11 4.89 19.75 3.98
CA LEU A 11 3.51 20.04 4.42
C LEU A 11 3.38 21.37 5.16
N ILE A 12 4.33 21.68 6.04
CA ILE A 12 4.37 22.96 6.75
C ILE A 12 4.59 24.10 5.76
N GLY A 13 5.57 23.98 4.86
CA GLY A 13 5.86 24.97 3.83
C GLY A 13 4.65 25.24 2.92
N LEU A 14 3.98 24.18 2.43
CA LEU A 14 2.79 24.30 1.60
C LEU A 14 1.64 25.00 2.34
N ASN A 15 1.47 24.77 3.65
CA ASN A 15 0.46 25.45 4.45
C ASN A 15 0.69 26.96 4.61
N LEU A 16 1.93 27.43 4.44
CA LEU A 16 2.29 28.84 4.51
C LEU A 16 2.00 29.58 3.19
N ILE A 17 1.96 28.87 2.06
CA ILE A 17 1.75 29.45 0.72
C ILE A 17 0.47 30.33 0.64
N PRO A 18 -0.72 29.89 1.11
CA PRO A 18 -1.91 30.73 1.10
C PRO A 18 -1.76 32.04 1.90
N GLY A 19 -0.95 32.03 2.96
CA GLY A 19 -0.67 33.22 3.76
C GLY A 19 0.23 34.23 3.05
N LEU A 20 1.12 33.75 2.18
CA LEU A 20 2.06 34.56 1.41
C LEU A 20 1.42 35.15 0.15
N ILE A 21 0.65 34.35 -0.58
CA ILE A 21 0.12 34.75 -1.90
C ILE A 21 -1.00 35.79 -1.79
N LYS A 22 -1.72 35.88 -0.67
CA LYS A 22 -2.85 36.81 -0.37
C LYS A 22 -3.96 36.92 -1.43
N LYS A 23 -3.85 36.20 -2.56
CA LYS A 23 -4.75 36.20 -3.70
C LYS A 23 -5.70 35.02 -3.61
N GLU A 24 -6.98 35.28 -3.79
CA GLU A 24 -8.03 34.29 -3.59
C GLU A 24 -8.46 33.67 -4.92
N TYR A 25 -8.53 32.33 -4.95
CA TYR A 25 -9.00 31.56 -6.10
C TYR A 25 -10.19 30.68 -5.70
N PRO A 26 -11.38 31.26 -5.45
CA PRO A 26 -12.51 30.56 -4.83
C PRO A 26 -13.03 29.37 -5.67
N LYS A 27 -12.98 29.49 -7.01
CA LYS A 27 -13.34 28.39 -7.92
C LYS A 27 -12.39 27.19 -7.77
N THR A 28 -11.08 27.47 -7.75
CA THR A 28 -10.02 26.47 -7.63
C THR A 28 -10.08 25.77 -6.28
N GLU A 29 -10.24 26.52 -5.18
CA GLU A 29 -10.39 25.95 -3.83
C GLU A 29 -11.58 24.98 -3.73
N LYS A 30 -12.71 25.32 -4.36
CA LYS A 30 -13.92 24.48 -4.37
C LYS A 30 -13.70 23.19 -5.16
N ILE A 31 -13.03 23.26 -6.31
CA ILE A 31 -12.68 22.09 -7.11
C ILE A 31 -11.73 21.17 -6.34
N ILE A 32 -10.63 21.72 -5.80
CA ILE A 32 -9.63 20.93 -5.05
C ILE A 32 -10.27 20.28 -3.82
N THR A 33 -11.12 21.01 -3.09
CA THR A 33 -11.84 20.45 -1.94
C THR A 33 -12.71 19.25 -2.34
N ARG A 34 -13.40 19.29 -3.50
CA ARG A 34 -14.18 18.14 -4.00
C ARG A 34 -13.30 16.97 -4.39
N ILE A 35 -12.19 17.22 -5.08
CA ILE A 35 -11.25 16.16 -5.48
C ILE A 35 -10.69 15.45 -4.25
N VAL A 36 -10.22 16.19 -3.24
CA VAL A 36 -9.71 15.61 -1.99
C VAL A 36 -10.79 14.82 -1.28
N PHE A 37 -12.02 15.32 -1.23
CA PHE A 37 -13.14 14.61 -0.62
C PHE A 37 -13.40 13.25 -1.27
N TYR A 38 -13.53 13.19 -2.59
CA TYR A 38 -13.73 11.93 -3.31
C TYR A 38 -12.51 11.00 -3.18
N ALA A 39 -11.30 11.53 -3.31
CA ALA A 39 -10.07 10.75 -3.14
C ALA A 39 -9.97 10.16 -1.72
N THR A 40 -10.41 10.90 -0.70
CA THR A 40 -10.43 10.46 0.70
C THR A 40 -11.42 9.32 0.89
N ILE A 41 -12.62 9.42 0.31
CA ILE A 41 -13.63 8.35 0.38
C ILE A 41 -13.10 7.07 -0.27
N ILE A 42 -12.55 7.17 -1.48
CA ILE A 42 -12.00 6.00 -2.19
C ILE A 42 -10.84 5.39 -1.39
N PHE A 43 -9.96 6.22 -0.83
CA PHE A 43 -8.84 5.76 -0.01
C PHE A 43 -9.31 5.07 1.28
N LEU A 44 -10.36 5.57 1.94
CA LEU A 44 -10.97 4.92 3.10
C LEU A 44 -11.60 3.58 2.76
N ILE A 45 -12.32 3.49 1.63
CA ILE A 45 -12.88 2.22 1.14
C ILE A 45 -11.74 1.21 0.90
N LEU A 46 -10.62 1.65 0.35
CA LEU A 46 -9.46 0.79 0.15
C LEU A 46 -8.85 0.29 1.44
N ILE A 47 -8.66 1.16 2.43
CA ILE A 47 -8.17 0.75 3.75
C ILE A 47 -9.11 -0.29 4.35
N LEU A 48 -10.43 -0.06 4.27
CA LEU A 48 -11.43 -0.99 4.79
C LEU A 48 -11.39 -2.34 4.07
N LEU A 49 -11.32 -2.35 2.73
CA LEU A 49 -11.19 -3.58 1.96
C LEU A 49 -9.90 -4.32 2.30
N SER A 50 -8.78 -3.60 2.43
CA SER A 50 -7.49 -4.17 2.81
C SER A 50 -7.52 -4.78 4.21
N PHE A 51 -8.28 -4.19 5.15
CA PHE A 51 -8.48 -4.76 6.49
C PHE A 51 -9.21 -6.11 6.43
N PHE A 52 -10.13 -6.27 5.48
CA PHE A 52 -10.75 -7.56 5.18
C PHE A 52 -9.88 -8.46 4.29
N GLY A 53 -8.60 -8.13 4.01
CA GLY A 53 -7.75 -8.91 3.12
C GLY A 53 -8.22 -8.91 1.66
N ILE A 54 -9.03 -7.93 1.25
CA ILE A 54 -9.47 -7.76 -0.15
C ILE A 54 -8.60 -6.70 -0.79
N ARG A 55 -7.92 -7.03 -1.89
CA ARG A 55 -6.98 -6.14 -2.58
C ARG A 55 -7.26 -6.10 -4.07
N PHE A 56 -6.91 -5.02 -4.76
CA PHE A 56 -6.97 -4.98 -6.21
C PHE A 56 -5.94 -5.93 -6.85
N LYS A 57 -6.33 -6.57 -7.96
CA LYS A 57 -5.45 -7.43 -8.79
C LYS A 57 -4.30 -6.65 -9.44
N GLY A 58 -4.53 -5.39 -9.78
CA GLY A 58 -3.58 -4.59 -10.52
C GLY A 58 -2.37 -4.22 -9.65
N LEU A 59 -1.17 -4.54 -10.15
CA LEU A 59 0.09 -4.29 -9.46
C LEU A 59 0.26 -2.82 -9.03
N TYR A 60 -0.19 -1.89 -9.88
CA TYR A 60 -0.09 -0.45 -9.63
C TYR A 60 -1.39 0.22 -9.13
N THR A 61 -2.51 -0.50 -9.03
CA THR A 61 -3.82 0.13 -8.77
C THR A 61 -3.87 0.78 -7.39
N ASN A 62 -3.43 0.07 -6.35
CA ASN A 62 -3.37 0.61 -4.98
C ASN A 62 -2.44 1.83 -4.91
N THR A 63 -1.30 1.75 -5.59
CA THR A 63 -0.30 2.83 -5.67
C THR A 63 -0.87 4.08 -6.35
N ILE A 64 -1.54 3.93 -7.49
CA ILE A 64 -2.13 5.07 -8.21
C ILE A 64 -3.18 5.77 -7.33
N ILE A 65 -4.02 5.00 -6.64
CA ILE A 65 -5.06 5.58 -5.78
C ILE A 65 -4.43 6.28 -4.56
N GLY A 66 -3.44 5.66 -3.91
CA GLY A 66 -2.69 6.25 -2.81
C GLY A 66 -1.99 7.56 -3.20
N LEU A 67 -1.29 7.58 -4.34
CA LEU A 67 -0.64 8.77 -4.87
C LEU A 67 -1.66 9.87 -5.23
N THR A 68 -2.80 9.51 -5.83
CA THR A 68 -3.87 10.46 -6.15
C THR A 68 -4.40 11.15 -4.88
N PHE A 69 -4.60 10.38 -3.80
CA PHE A 69 -4.98 10.92 -2.50
C PHE A 69 -3.90 11.84 -1.90
N LEU A 70 -2.62 11.42 -1.94
CA LEU A 70 -1.51 12.23 -1.42
C LEU A 70 -1.34 13.55 -2.18
N ILE A 71 -1.29 13.49 -3.51
CA ILE A 71 -1.11 14.67 -4.38
C ILE A 71 -2.27 15.64 -4.20
N SER A 72 -3.51 15.15 -4.23
CA SER A 72 -4.69 16.00 -4.03
C SER A 72 -4.70 16.65 -2.65
N SER A 73 -4.26 15.94 -1.60
CA SER A 73 -4.08 16.48 -0.26
C SER A 73 -3.01 17.58 -0.20
N LEU A 74 -1.88 17.41 -0.89
CA LEU A 74 -0.83 18.44 -0.99
C LEU A 74 -1.38 19.72 -1.65
N PHE A 75 -2.10 19.57 -2.77
CA PHE A 75 -2.76 20.70 -3.43
C PHE A 75 -3.77 21.39 -2.52
N TYR A 76 -4.52 20.63 -1.71
CA TYR A 76 -5.44 21.20 -0.72
C TYR A 76 -4.73 22.08 0.32
N PHE A 77 -3.60 21.63 0.85
CA PHE A 77 -2.82 22.44 1.80
C PHE A 77 -2.23 23.70 1.15
N ALA A 78 -1.76 23.57 -0.09
CA ALA A 78 -1.13 24.67 -0.83
C ALA A 78 -2.11 25.76 -1.29
N THR A 79 -3.36 25.40 -1.56
CA THR A 79 -4.33 26.31 -2.20
C THR A 79 -5.38 26.86 -1.26
N LYS A 80 -5.82 26.10 -0.26
CA LYS A 80 -6.93 26.51 0.59
C LYS A 80 -6.49 27.51 1.66
N LYS A 81 -7.24 28.60 1.82
CA LYS A 81 -7.00 29.60 2.88
C LYS A 81 -6.97 29.00 4.29
N ASN A 82 -6.05 29.50 5.12
CA ASN A 82 -5.90 29.12 6.53
C ASN A 82 -7.08 29.64 7.36
N THR A 83 -8.14 28.84 7.43
CA THR A 83 -9.35 29.07 8.23
C THR A 83 -9.49 28.01 9.32
N ARG A 84 -10.35 28.23 10.33
CA ARG A 84 -10.66 27.20 11.35
C ARG A 84 -11.16 25.90 10.73
N ASN A 85 -11.89 25.97 9.61
CA ASN A 85 -12.36 24.79 8.88
C ASN A 85 -11.22 24.02 8.21
N LYS A 86 -10.19 24.73 7.71
CA LYS A 86 -8.97 24.09 7.21
C LYS A 86 -8.28 23.33 8.35
N ILE A 87 -8.10 23.93 9.52
CA ILE A 87 -7.48 23.29 10.70
C ILE A 87 -8.17 21.97 11.04
N LYS A 88 -9.51 21.95 11.11
CA LYS A 88 -10.28 20.70 11.32
C LYS A 88 -10.00 19.66 10.23
N SER A 89 -9.93 20.09 8.97
CA SER A 89 -9.60 19.20 7.86
C SER A 89 -8.18 18.63 7.98
N ILE A 90 -7.22 19.43 8.46
CA ILE A 90 -5.83 18.99 8.67
C ILE A 90 -5.81 17.85 9.69
N VAL A 91 -6.49 18.02 10.83
CA VAL A 91 -6.53 17.01 11.89
C VAL A 91 -7.05 15.65 11.38
N ILE A 92 -8.00 15.67 10.43
CA ILE A 92 -8.55 14.44 9.82
C ILE A 92 -7.63 13.91 8.71
N LEU A 93 -7.14 14.77 7.82
CA LEU A 93 -6.33 14.35 6.67
C LEU A 93 -4.94 13.89 7.09
N PHE A 94 -4.38 14.45 8.16
CA PHE A 94 -3.03 14.15 8.62
C PHE A 94 -2.81 12.66 8.94
N PRO A 95 -3.62 11.99 9.80
CA PRO A 95 -3.45 10.55 10.03
C PRO A 95 -3.65 9.74 8.76
N LEU A 96 -4.56 10.15 7.86
CA LEU A 96 -4.78 9.47 6.58
C LEU A 96 -3.59 9.61 5.64
N ILE A 97 -2.93 10.77 5.63
CA ILE A 97 -1.70 10.99 4.86
C ILE A 97 -0.57 10.12 5.38
N LEU A 98 -0.42 10.00 6.70
CA LEU A 98 0.55 9.08 7.30
C LEU A 98 0.28 7.63 6.91
N ALA A 99 -0.99 7.20 6.97
CA ALA A 99 -1.40 5.87 6.49
C ALA A 99 -1.13 5.70 5.00
N GLY A 100 -1.41 6.71 4.17
CA GLY A 100 -1.15 6.71 2.74
C GLY A 100 0.33 6.58 2.39
N LEU A 101 1.19 7.33 3.07
CA LEU A 101 2.64 7.19 2.93
C LEU A 101 3.10 5.80 3.36
N TYR A 102 2.61 5.31 4.48
CA TYR A 102 2.96 3.98 4.96
C TYR A 102 2.62 2.90 3.92
N LEU A 103 1.38 2.90 3.42
CA LEU A 103 0.95 1.95 2.39
C LEU A 103 1.75 2.11 1.09
N GLN A 104 2.08 3.34 0.71
CA GLN A 104 2.79 3.63 -0.52
C GLN A 104 4.26 3.19 -0.49
N PHE A 105 4.94 3.27 0.66
CA PHE A 105 6.37 2.91 0.75
C PHE A 105 6.62 1.48 1.24
N PHE A 106 5.71 0.92 2.05
CA PHE A 106 5.97 -0.32 2.78
C PHE A 106 4.99 -1.46 2.47
N ASN A 107 4.00 -1.26 1.59
CA ASN A 107 3.06 -2.32 1.22
C ASN A 107 2.91 -2.40 -0.30
N GLN A 108 4.00 -2.09 -1.02
CA GLN A 108 4.04 -2.22 -2.47
C GLN A 108 4.09 -3.69 -2.87
N ASN A 109 3.30 -4.05 -3.88
CA ASN A 109 3.39 -5.37 -4.51
C ASN A 109 4.63 -5.38 -5.42
N LEU A 110 5.58 -6.25 -5.13
CA LEU A 110 6.84 -6.41 -5.88
C LEU A 110 6.65 -7.37 -7.05
N GLY A 111 5.77 -8.37 -6.91
CA GLY A 111 5.53 -9.35 -7.96
C GLY A 111 4.37 -10.27 -7.65
N THR A 112 3.77 -10.81 -8.71
CA THR A 112 2.69 -11.79 -8.63
C THR A 112 3.09 -13.03 -9.42
N TYR A 113 3.07 -14.19 -8.76
CA TYR A 113 3.40 -15.49 -9.33
C TYR A 113 2.13 -16.36 -9.36
N LYS A 114 1.81 -16.88 -10.54
CA LYS A 114 0.64 -17.75 -10.71
C LYS A 114 0.95 -19.15 -10.19
N VAL A 115 0.09 -19.65 -9.31
CA VAL A 115 0.12 -21.04 -8.82
C VAL A 115 -0.85 -21.88 -9.65
N ASN A 116 -2.10 -21.42 -9.79
CA ASN A 116 -3.13 -22.04 -10.61
C ASN A 116 -4.08 -20.96 -11.16
N ASP A 117 -5.11 -21.34 -11.93
CA ASP A 117 -6.07 -20.41 -12.53
C ASP A 117 -6.78 -19.51 -11.50
N GLU A 118 -6.95 -19.98 -10.26
CA GLU A 118 -7.60 -19.25 -9.18
C GLU A 118 -6.65 -18.70 -8.10
N LEU A 119 -5.43 -19.21 -8.01
CA LEU A 119 -4.50 -18.96 -6.90
C LEU A 119 -3.22 -18.28 -7.37
N ASN A 120 -2.87 -17.20 -6.68
CA ASN A 120 -1.69 -16.40 -6.94
C ASN A 120 -0.90 -16.18 -5.66
N ILE A 121 0.43 -16.22 -5.76
CA ILE A 121 1.34 -15.76 -4.72
C ILE A 121 1.73 -14.32 -5.03
N ASN A 122 1.41 -13.41 -4.13
CA ASN A 122 1.80 -12.01 -4.20
C ASN A 122 2.94 -11.78 -3.22
N ILE A 123 4.03 -11.21 -3.74
CA ILE A 123 5.18 -10.80 -2.92
C ILE A 123 5.09 -9.31 -2.72
N SER A 124 5.14 -8.87 -1.49
CA SER A 124 5.14 -7.44 -1.18
C SER A 124 6.28 -7.07 -0.27
N GLN A 125 6.78 -5.86 -0.44
CA GLN A 125 7.73 -5.29 0.50
C GLN A 125 7.10 -5.21 1.90
N GLU A 126 7.92 -5.40 2.92
CA GLU A 126 7.50 -5.31 4.31
C GLU A 126 7.47 -3.90 4.91
N GLY A 127 6.80 -3.83 6.05
CA GLY A 127 6.85 -2.71 6.99
C GLY A 127 8.27 -2.32 7.39
N PHE A 128 8.45 -1.05 7.78
CA PHE A 128 9.72 -0.47 8.22
C PHE A 128 10.51 -1.28 9.27
N LEU A 129 9.84 -2.10 10.08
CA LEU A 129 10.44 -2.89 11.16
C LEU A 129 10.51 -4.39 10.87
N ALA A 130 10.01 -4.82 9.72
CA ALA A 130 9.90 -6.22 9.42
C ALA A 130 11.09 -6.68 8.54
N CYS A 131 11.35 -7.97 8.62
CA CYS A 131 12.53 -8.61 8.07
C CYS A 131 12.15 -9.23 6.72
N GLY A 132 12.50 -8.55 5.63
CA GLY A 132 12.41 -9.12 4.28
C GLY A 132 11.16 -8.70 3.49
N GLU A 133 10.61 -9.65 2.75
CA GLU A 133 9.42 -9.51 1.88
C GLU A 133 8.32 -10.46 2.36
N ILE A 134 7.06 -10.00 2.35
CA ILE A 134 5.89 -10.81 2.73
C ILE A 134 5.46 -11.65 1.55
N ILE A 135 5.15 -12.91 1.83
CA ILE A 135 4.53 -13.83 0.90
C ILE A 135 3.05 -13.96 1.23
N ARG A 136 2.20 -13.62 0.27
CA ARG A 136 0.74 -13.72 0.42
C ARG A 136 0.18 -14.68 -0.58
N LEU A 137 -0.53 -15.70 -0.10
CA LEU A 137 -1.36 -16.49 -1.00
C LEU A 137 -2.73 -15.82 -1.14
N THR A 138 -3.14 -15.60 -2.37
CA THR A 138 -4.36 -14.91 -2.72
C THR A 138 -5.22 -15.73 -3.68
N LYS A 139 -6.53 -15.63 -3.53
CA LYS A 139 -7.52 -16.27 -4.40
C LYS A 139 -8.29 -15.22 -5.20
N SER A 140 -8.34 -15.42 -6.49
CA SER A 140 -9.06 -14.59 -7.45
C SER A 140 -10.56 -14.90 -7.41
N ARG A 141 -11.28 -14.45 -6.36
CA ARG A 141 -12.75 -14.65 -6.24
C ARG A 141 -13.60 -13.55 -6.89
N LEU A 142 -13.05 -12.35 -7.11
CA LEU A 142 -13.80 -11.18 -7.56
C LEU A 142 -13.14 -10.58 -8.81
N LEU A 143 -13.94 -9.98 -9.69
CA LEU A 143 -13.50 -9.57 -11.04
C LEU A 143 -12.18 -8.76 -11.02
N ILE A 144 -12.15 -7.70 -10.21
CA ILE A 144 -11.00 -6.80 -10.04
C ILE A 144 -10.26 -6.97 -8.70
N PHE A 145 -10.76 -7.85 -7.82
CA PHE A 145 -10.21 -8.04 -6.47
C PHE A 145 -9.73 -9.46 -6.23
N GLU A 146 -8.71 -9.58 -5.39
CA GLU A 146 -8.21 -10.83 -4.84
C GLU A 146 -8.44 -10.85 -3.35
N LYS A 147 -8.70 -12.04 -2.82
CA LYS A 147 -8.85 -12.29 -1.40
C LYS A 147 -7.57 -12.93 -0.87
N GLU A 148 -6.96 -12.32 0.12
CA GLU A 148 -5.85 -12.88 0.88
C GLU A 148 -6.35 -14.08 1.70
N LEU A 149 -5.69 -15.22 1.49
CA LEU A 149 -5.95 -16.47 2.22
C LEU A 149 -4.91 -16.68 3.33
N ILE A 150 -3.64 -16.46 2.99
CA ILE A 150 -2.50 -16.69 3.88
C ILE A 150 -1.55 -15.50 3.79
N TYR A 151 -1.04 -15.10 4.95
CA TYR A 151 -0.07 -14.05 5.15
C TYR A 151 1.10 -14.64 5.94
N ASP A 152 2.31 -14.60 5.38
CA ASP A 152 3.51 -14.95 6.13
C ASP A 152 4.66 -13.96 5.86
N SER A 153 5.35 -13.62 6.94
CA SER A 153 6.37 -12.59 7.08
C SER A 153 7.63 -13.09 7.79
N ASN A 154 7.70 -14.38 8.12
CA ASN A 154 8.74 -14.91 9.01
C ASN A 154 10.05 -15.28 8.29
N GLN A 155 10.08 -15.27 6.96
CA GLN A 155 11.14 -15.88 6.16
C GLN A 155 12.40 -15.00 6.05
N CYS A 156 12.32 -13.70 6.39
CA CYS A 156 13.49 -12.81 6.32
C CYS A 156 14.17 -12.72 4.94
N LEU A 157 13.49 -13.06 3.85
CA LEU A 157 14.06 -13.08 2.50
C LEU A 157 13.96 -11.70 1.83
N ARG A 158 14.97 -11.32 1.05
CA ARG A 158 14.98 -10.06 0.28
C ARG A 158 15.29 -10.32 -1.18
N GLY A 159 14.69 -9.53 -2.06
CA GLY A 159 14.91 -9.61 -3.50
C GLY A 159 14.46 -10.95 -4.06
N ILE A 160 13.24 -11.37 -3.75
CA ILE A 160 12.68 -12.62 -4.30
C ILE A 160 12.43 -12.42 -5.80
N ASP A 161 13.17 -13.18 -6.61
CA ASP A 161 13.15 -13.09 -8.07
C ASP A 161 12.32 -14.22 -8.72
N ARG A 162 12.20 -15.36 -8.04
CA ARG A 162 11.48 -16.52 -8.56
C ARG A 162 10.90 -17.38 -7.44
N ILE A 163 9.68 -17.86 -7.67
CA ILE A 163 9.06 -18.90 -6.85
C ILE A 163 8.73 -20.08 -7.76
N GLU A 164 9.24 -21.26 -7.41
CA GLU A 164 8.90 -22.52 -8.07
C GLU A 164 7.99 -23.35 -7.15
N MET A 165 6.95 -23.95 -7.72
CA MET A 165 6.07 -24.87 -7.00
C MET A 165 6.63 -26.29 -7.13
N ILE A 166 6.81 -26.98 -6.00
CA ILE A 166 7.16 -28.40 -5.98
C ILE A 166 5.89 -29.25 -5.90
N GLU A 167 5.04 -28.97 -4.91
CA GLU A 167 3.86 -29.76 -4.61
C GLU A 167 2.70 -28.84 -4.22
N PHE A 168 1.51 -29.05 -4.79
CA PHE A 168 0.29 -28.36 -4.39
C PHE A 168 -0.82 -29.38 -4.20
N ASN A 169 -1.17 -29.63 -2.94
CA ASN A 169 -2.19 -30.59 -2.53
C ASN A 169 -3.23 -29.92 -1.62
N ASP A 170 -4.35 -30.60 -1.38
CA ASP A 170 -5.43 -30.09 -0.51
C ASP A 170 -4.95 -29.83 0.93
N LYS A 171 -3.85 -30.44 1.36
CA LYS A 171 -3.31 -30.34 2.73
C LYS A 171 -2.13 -29.39 2.86
N ARG A 172 -1.31 -29.23 1.83
CA ARG A 172 -0.05 -28.46 1.89
C ARG A 172 0.34 -27.94 0.51
N ALA A 173 1.07 -26.83 0.51
CA ALA A 173 1.72 -26.31 -0.67
C ALA A 173 3.21 -26.08 -0.37
N GLU A 174 4.07 -26.65 -1.20
CA GLU A 174 5.53 -26.56 -1.09
C GLU A 174 6.10 -25.74 -2.25
N PHE A 175 6.96 -24.78 -1.90
CA PHE A 175 7.58 -23.84 -2.82
C PHE A 175 9.08 -23.76 -2.59
N LEU A 176 9.83 -23.49 -3.66
CA LEU A 176 11.21 -23.05 -3.62
C LEU A 176 11.28 -21.57 -3.95
N ILE A 177 11.86 -20.79 -3.05
CA ILE A 177 11.96 -19.34 -3.19
C ILE A 177 13.42 -18.99 -3.49
N TYR A 178 13.65 -18.41 -4.67
CA TYR A 178 14.93 -17.87 -5.07
C TYR A 178 15.00 -16.40 -4.68
N HIS A 179 16.16 -15.96 -4.19
CA HIS A 179 16.35 -14.61 -3.67
C HIS A 179 17.81 -14.15 -3.81
N ASN A 180 18.09 -12.88 -3.52
CA ASN A 180 19.36 -12.23 -3.82
C ASN A 180 20.57 -12.63 -2.92
N ARG A 181 20.40 -13.58 -1.98
CA ARG A 181 21.42 -14.05 -1.01
C ARG A 181 22.04 -12.97 -0.11
N GLU A 182 21.44 -11.78 -0.01
CA GLU A 182 21.95 -10.73 0.87
C GLU A 182 21.78 -11.06 2.37
N MET A 183 20.87 -11.99 2.68
CA MET A 183 20.63 -12.53 4.02
C MET A 183 21.18 -13.97 4.06
N ASP A 184 21.86 -14.37 5.14
CA ASP A 184 22.43 -15.71 5.37
C ASP A 184 21.34 -16.80 5.43
N SER A 185 20.72 -17.06 4.28
CA SER A 185 19.60 -17.97 4.08
C SER A 185 19.90 -18.86 2.87
N GLU A 186 19.47 -20.12 2.96
CA GLU A 186 19.63 -21.09 1.88
C GLU A 186 18.92 -20.61 0.61
N ASN A 187 19.56 -20.77 -0.55
CA ASN A 187 19.00 -20.39 -1.84
C ASN A 187 19.10 -21.56 -2.83
N PRO A 188 17.98 -22.20 -3.22
CA PRO A 188 16.60 -21.80 -2.92
C PRO A 188 16.17 -22.09 -1.48
N TYR A 189 15.30 -21.25 -0.94
CA TYR A 189 14.69 -21.44 0.38
C TYR A 189 13.45 -22.32 0.25
N PRO A 190 13.41 -23.51 0.91
CA PRO A 190 12.23 -24.36 0.93
C PRO A 190 11.17 -23.76 1.85
N TYR A 191 9.96 -23.58 1.33
CA TYR A 191 8.85 -23.00 2.06
C TYR A 191 7.59 -23.84 1.92
N GLU A 192 7.05 -24.26 3.07
CA GLU A 192 5.84 -25.07 3.15
C GLU A 192 4.71 -24.27 3.81
N ILE A 193 3.53 -24.32 3.19
CA ILE A 193 2.31 -23.72 3.70
C ILE A 193 1.32 -24.83 4.03
N GLU A 194 1.05 -25.05 5.31
CA GLU A 194 0.02 -25.98 5.76
C GLU A 194 -1.38 -25.38 5.58
N ASN A 195 -2.28 -26.15 4.96
CA ASN A 195 -3.66 -25.74 4.77
C ASN A 195 -4.48 -25.95 6.04
N LYS A 196 -4.61 -24.91 6.86
CA LYS A 196 -5.40 -24.99 8.11
C LYS A 196 -6.92 -24.85 7.90
N ASN A 197 -7.41 -24.46 6.70
CA ASN A 197 -8.84 -24.10 6.51
C ASN A 197 -9.48 -24.45 5.14
N VAL A 198 -8.84 -25.25 4.28
CA VAL A 198 -9.30 -25.59 2.91
C VAL A 198 -9.31 -24.36 1.97
N TRP A 199 -8.69 -24.48 0.79
CA TRP A 199 -8.38 -23.36 -0.13
C TRP A 199 -9.61 -22.64 -0.75
#